data_AF-A0A7S0GDE7-F1
#
_entry.id   AF-A0A7S0GDE7-F1
#
_cell.length_a   1.000
_cell.length_b   1.000
_cell.length_c   1.000
_cell.angle_alpha   90.00
_cell.angle_beta   90.00
_cell.angle_gamma   90.00
#
_symmetry.space_group_name_H-M   'P 1'
#
loop_
_entity.id
_entity.type
_entity.pdbx_description
1 polymer ?
#
loop_
_entity_poly.entity_id
_entity_poly.type
_entity_poly.pdbx_seq_one_letter_code
_entity_poly.pdbx_strand_id
1 'polypeptide(L)'
;NQKYGKTEDRTQQQWEAYAKSEYTNNFALNILTSGECVQEERTTTACLERAKALLERFTIIIDQACLNEGIMEVAALLDKPIPESVRGHKPKSAKSTPRERIPYDDVYESLIERNAMDIALYE
;
A
#
# COMPACT_ATOMS: atom_id res chain seq x y z
N ASN A 1 -16.36 3.26 9.14
CA ASN A 1 -15.36 2.48 9.90
C ASN A 1 -15.34 2.92 11.38
N GLN A 2 -16.50 3.00 12.04
CA GLN A 2 -16.63 3.49 13.44
C GLN A 2 -16.37 2.42 14.50
N LYS A 3 -16.19 1.15 14.09
CA LYS A 3 -15.97 0.01 14.98
C LYS A 3 -14.76 0.17 15.90
N TYR A 4 -13.79 1.00 15.51
CA TYR A 4 -12.53 1.22 16.23
C TYR A 4 -12.31 2.70 16.60
N GLY A 5 -13.38 3.47 16.74
CA GLY A 5 -13.31 4.91 17.02
C GLY A 5 -12.88 5.74 15.81
N LYS A 6 -12.74 7.05 16.00
CA LYS A 6 -12.19 7.94 14.97
C LYS A 6 -10.68 8.01 15.07
N THR A 7 -10.03 8.33 13.95
CA THR A 7 -8.58 8.49 13.90
C THR A 7 -8.09 9.62 14.81
N GLU A 8 -8.86 10.71 14.91
CA GLU A 8 -8.57 11.86 15.78
C GLU A 8 -8.59 11.54 17.28
N ASP A 9 -9.24 10.44 17.68
CA ASP A 9 -9.35 10.04 19.10
C ASP A 9 -8.20 9.13 19.56
N ARG A 10 -7.27 8.79 18.67
CA ARG A 10 -6.20 7.82 18.95
C ARG A 10 -5.03 8.46 19.67
N THR A 11 -4.56 7.83 20.74
CA THR A 11 -3.37 8.27 21.46
C THR A 11 -2.08 7.95 20.69
N GLN A 12 -0.99 8.65 21.00
CA GLN A 12 0.34 8.34 20.45
C GLN A 12 0.74 6.88 20.70
N GLN A 13 0.49 6.36 21.92
CA GLN A 13 0.77 4.96 22.25
C GLN A 13 0.00 3.96 21.37
N GLN A 14 -1.25 4.25 21.01
CA GLN A 14 -2.02 3.40 20.09
C GLN A 14 -1.45 3.44 18.67
N TRP A 15 -0.96 4.60 18.25
CA TRP A 15 -0.29 4.77 16.97
C TRP A 15 1.06 4.07 16.91
N GLU A 16 1.86 4.16 17.96
CA GLU A 16 3.11 3.40 18.10
C GLU A 16 2.87 1.89 18.09
N ALA A 17 1.83 1.42 18.80
CA ALA A 17 1.44 0.01 18.79
C ALA A 17 1.03 -0.44 17.39
N TYR A 18 0.30 0.40 16.65
CA TYR A 18 -0.02 0.15 15.25
C TYR A 18 1.24 0.12 14.38
N ALA A 19 2.14 1.09 14.52
CA ALA A 19 3.39 1.17 13.75
C ALA A 19 4.30 -0.04 13.96
N LYS A 20 4.27 -0.65 15.14
CA LYS A 20 5.02 -1.88 15.47
C LYS A 20 4.28 -3.17 15.12
N SER A 21 3.05 -3.10 14.62
CA SER A 21 2.27 -4.29 14.30
C SER A 21 2.81 -5.04 13.07
N GLU A 22 2.33 -6.26 12.87
CA GLU A 22 2.58 -7.06 11.66
C GLU A 22 1.98 -6.42 10.40
N TYR A 23 0.95 -5.59 10.56
CA TYR A 23 0.22 -4.96 9.45
C TYR A 23 0.95 -3.77 8.82
N THR A 24 2.06 -3.33 9.42
CA THR A 24 2.81 -2.13 9.03
C THR A 24 4.25 -2.44 8.64
N ASN A 25 4.53 -3.68 8.22
CA ASN A 25 5.85 -4.10 7.76
C ASN A 25 5.77 -4.62 6.32
N ASN A 26 6.16 -3.79 5.35
CA ASN A 26 6.37 -4.17 3.93
C ASN A 26 5.28 -5.12 3.40
N PHE A 27 4.02 -4.75 3.56
CA PHE A 27 2.88 -5.63 3.32
C PHE A 27 2.85 -6.16 1.88
N ALA A 28 3.00 -5.29 0.87
CA ALA A 28 2.92 -5.71 -0.53
C ALA A 28 4.06 -6.67 -0.88
N LEU A 29 5.27 -6.35 -0.41
CA LEU A 29 6.44 -7.18 -0.61
C LEU A 29 6.31 -8.54 0.09
N ASN A 30 5.74 -8.60 1.30
CA ASN A 30 5.49 -9.86 2.00
C ASN A 30 4.53 -10.77 1.24
N ILE A 31 3.58 -10.20 0.48
CA ILE A 31 2.67 -10.97 -0.39
C ILE A 31 3.40 -11.47 -1.66
N LEU A 32 4.31 -10.66 -2.21
CA LEU A 32 5.04 -10.97 -3.45
C LEU A 32 6.26 -11.86 -3.23
N THR A 33 6.65 -12.11 -1.99
CA THR A 33 7.84 -12.88 -1.64
C THR A 33 7.50 -14.08 -0.75
N SER A 34 8.38 -15.08 -0.72
CA SER A 34 8.27 -16.23 0.19
C SER A 34 8.58 -15.85 1.63
N GLY A 35 8.14 -16.66 2.60
CA GLY A 35 8.29 -16.39 4.04
C GLY A 35 9.70 -16.06 4.54
N GLU A 36 10.76 -16.42 3.81
CA GLU A 36 12.15 -16.03 4.11
C GLU A 36 12.38 -14.50 4.07
N CYS A 37 11.53 -13.76 3.34
CA CYS A 37 11.60 -12.30 3.22
C CYS A 37 10.75 -11.56 4.26
N VAL A 38 9.89 -12.28 4.99
CA VAL A 38 8.97 -11.75 5.99
C VAL A 38 9.63 -11.83 7.37
N GLN A 39 10.75 -11.13 7.55
CA GLN A 39 11.40 -10.99 8.86
C GLN A 39 11.35 -9.52 9.27
N GLU A 40 10.73 -9.26 10.43
CA GLU A 40 10.26 -7.95 10.93
C GLU A 40 11.23 -6.77 10.78
N GLU A 41 12.54 -7.01 10.70
CA GLU A 41 13.58 -5.98 10.64
C GLU A 41 14.57 -6.15 9.47
N ARG A 42 14.42 -7.16 8.61
CA ARG A 42 15.45 -7.53 7.61
C ARG A 42 14.89 -7.94 6.27
N THR A 43 13.93 -7.18 5.77
CA THR A 43 13.63 -7.19 4.35
C THR A 43 14.89 -6.79 3.57
N THR A 44 15.54 -7.76 2.92
CA THR A 44 16.78 -7.51 2.16
C THR A 44 16.47 -6.95 0.78
N THR A 45 17.43 -6.25 0.17
CA THR A 45 17.35 -5.84 -1.25
C THR A 45 17.09 -7.04 -2.17
N ALA A 46 17.59 -8.23 -1.85
CA ALA A 46 17.32 -9.44 -2.61
C ALA A 46 15.84 -9.87 -2.60
N CYS A 47 15.07 -9.48 -1.58
CA CYS A 47 13.63 -9.69 -1.54
C CYS A 47 12.90 -8.70 -2.45
N LEU A 48 13.31 -7.43 -2.42
CA LEU A 48 12.81 -6.39 -3.33
C LEU A 48 13.03 -6.78 -4.79
N GLU A 49 14.25 -7.16 -5.16
CA GLU A 49 14.57 -7.57 -6.54
C GLU A 49 13.76 -8.78 -6.99
N ARG A 50 13.53 -9.76 -6.10
CA ARG A 50 12.68 -10.92 -6.41
C ARG A 50 11.23 -10.54 -6.63
N ALA A 51 10.71 -9.60 -5.84
CA ALA A 51 9.36 -9.09 -6.04
C ALA A 51 9.24 -8.30 -7.34
N LYS A 52 10.20 -7.43 -7.67
CA LYS A 52 10.26 -6.71 -8.96
C LYS A 52 10.28 -7.70 -10.13
N ALA A 53 11.16 -8.70 -10.09
CA ALA A 53 11.24 -9.74 -11.11
C ALA A 53 9.95 -10.56 -11.23
N LEU A 54 9.21 -10.79 -10.13
CA LEU A 54 7.90 -11.43 -10.18
C LEU A 54 6.86 -10.51 -10.84
N LEU A 55 6.84 -9.23 -10.47
CA LEU A 55 5.93 -8.23 -11.03
C LEU A 55 6.10 -8.11 -12.56
N GLU A 56 7.33 -8.12 -13.06
CA GLU A 56 7.64 -8.08 -14.50
C GLU A 56 7.03 -9.25 -15.29
N ARG A 57 6.64 -10.35 -14.63
CA ARG A 57 6.01 -11.50 -15.29
C ARG A 57 4.51 -11.31 -15.50
N PHE A 58 3.89 -10.34 -14.85
CA PHE A 58 2.47 -10.04 -15.05
C PHE A 58 2.27 -9.12 -16.25
N THR A 59 1.29 -9.44 -17.09
CA THR A 59 0.92 -8.59 -18.23
C THR A 59 0.35 -7.24 -17.77
N ILE A 60 -0.30 -7.21 -16.61
CA ILE A 60 -1.02 -6.04 -16.10
C ILE A 60 -0.82 -5.97 -14.59
N ILE A 61 -0.42 -4.80 -14.10
CA ILE A 61 -0.38 -4.45 -12.69
C ILE A 61 -1.27 -3.23 -12.50
N ILE A 62 -2.22 -3.31 -11.56
CA ILE A 62 -3.15 -2.22 -11.29
C ILE A 62 -2.80 -1.61 -9.94
N ASP A 63 -2.50 -0.31 -9.97
CA ASP A 63 -2.21 0.46 -8.77
C ASP A 63 -3.49 1.04 -8.16
N GLN A 64 -3.55 1.13 -6.82
CA GLN A 64 -4.74 1.64 -6.13
C GLN A 64 -4.94 3.15 -6.33
N ALA A 65 -3.87 3.94 -6.43
CA ALA A 65 -3.94 5.38 -6.67
C ALA A 65 -4.48 5.68 -8.08
N CYS A 66 -4.17 4.82 -9.06
CA CYS A 66 -4.62 4.90 -10.45
C CYS A 66 -5.68 3.84 -10.80
N LEU A 67 -6.47 3.37 -9.82
CA LEU A 67 -7.35 2.20 -9.99
C LEU A 67 -8.35 2.37 -11.13
N ASN A 68 -8.97 3.55 -11.25
CA ASN A 68 -9.99 3.77 -12.27
C ASN A 68 -9.38 3.79 -13.67
N GLU A 69 -8.26 4.51 -13.82
CA GLU A 69 -7.48 4.59 -15.05
C GLU A 69 -7.02 3.18 -15.44
N GLY A 70 -6.45 2.42 -14.50
CA GLY A 70 -6.02 1.04 -14.72
C GLY A 70 -7.15 0.14 -15.19
N ILE A 71 -8.33 0.20 -14.56
CA ILE A 71 -9.50 -0.61 -14.99
C ILE A 71 -9.97 -0.21 -16.38
N MET A 72 -9.94 1.08 -16.73
CA MET A 72 -10.29 1.55 -18.07
C MET A 72 -9.33 1.01 -19.13
N GLU A 73 -8.02 1.07 -18.88
CA GLU A 73 -6.99 0.55 -19.79
C GLU A 73 -7.13 -0.97 -19.97
N VAL A 74 -7.39 -1.71 -18.89
CA VAL A 74 -7.63 -3.16 -18.96
C VAL A 74 -8.89 -3.50 -19.77
N ALA A 75 -9.97 -2.73 -19.59
CA ALA A 75 -11.19 -2.95 -20.34
C ALA A 75 -10.97 -2.71 -21.84
N ALA A 76 -10.22 -1.66 -22.20
CA ALA A 76 -9.85 -1.38 -23.59
C ALA A 76 -8.97 -2.50 -24.19
N LEU A 77 -7.97 -2.98 -23.44
CA LEU A 77 -7.08 -4.06 -23.89
C LEU A 77 -7.84 -5.37 -24.17
N LEU A 78 -8.89 -5.65 -23.39
CA LEU A 78 -9.68 -6.88 -23.51
C LEU A 78 -10.90 -6.75 -24.44
N ASP A 79 -11.05 -5.61 -25.12
CA ASP A 79 -12.24 -5.26 -25.91
C ASP A 79 -13.54 -5.46 -25.12
N LYS A 80 -13.55 -4.96 -23.87
CA LYS A 80 -14.68 -5.02 -22.95
C LYS A 80 -15.25 -3.63 -22.70
N PRO A 81 -16.57 -3.52 -22.48
CA PRO A 81 -17.18 -2.26 -22.10
C PRO A 81 -16.64 -1.78 -20.75
N ILE A 82 -16.29 -0.49 -20.66
CA ILE A 82 -15.87 0.15 -19.42
C ILE A 82 -17.04 0.14 -18.42
N PRO A 83 -16.87 -0.42 -17.20
CA PRO A 83 -17.92 -0.43 -16.18
C PRO A 83 -18.41 0.98 -15.85
N GLU A 84 -19.71 1.17 -15.68
CA GLU A 84 -20.26 2.47 -15.28
C GLU A 84 -19.71 2.94 -13.91
N SER A 85 -19.39 1.99 -13.02
CA SER A 85 -18.85 2.25 -11.69
C SER A 85 -17.50 2.98 -11.67
N VAL A 86 -16.75 2.99 -12.78
CA VAL A 86 -15.48 3.73 -12.89
C VAL A 86 -15.61 5.05 -13.64
N ARG A 87 -16.77 5.31 -14.29
CA ARG A 87 -16.99 6.54 -15.05
C ARG A 87 -17.33 7.70 -14.11
N GLY A 88 -16.41 8.66 -14.00
CA GLY A 88 -16.65 9.93 -13.31
C GLY A 88 -16.59 9.88 -11.76
N HIS A 89 -16.25 8.74 -11.17
CA HIS A 89 -16.08 8.63 -9.72
C HIS A 89 -14.64 8.85 -9.31
N LYS A 90 -14.32 9.99 -8.68
CA LYS A 90 -13.02 10.14 -8.00
C LYS A 90 -12.92 9.12 -6.86
N PRO A 91 -11.81 8.38 -6.74
CA PRO A 91 -11.64 7.43 -5.64
C PRO A 91 -11.72 8.16 -4.30
N LYS A 92 -12.44 7.56 -3.33
CA LYS A 92 -12.66 8.14 -2.00
C LYS A 92 -11.37 8.37 -1.20
N SER A 93 -10.25 7.79 -1.64
CA SER A 93 -8.91 7.93 -1.06
C SER A 93 -8.33 9.34 -1.18
N ALA A 94 -8.85 10.19 -2.08
CA ALA A 94 -8.29 11.50 -2.40
C ALA A 94 -8.45 12.59 -1.30
N LYS A 95 -8.95 12.26 -0.10
CA LYS A 95 -9.28 13.28 0.92
C LYS A 95 -8.16 13.61 1.90
N SER A 96 -7.14 12.76 2.04
CA SER A 96 -6.02 13.03 2.94
C SER A 96 -4.83 12.12 2.63
N THR A 97 -3.63 12.68 2.55
CA THR A 97 -2.37 11.91 2.42
C THR A 97 -2.10 11.07 3.68
N PRO A 98 -1.28 10.01 3.62
CA PRO A 98 -0.88 9.27 4.82
C PRO A 98 -0.32 10.18 5.92
N ARG A 99 0.48 11.19 5.55
CA ARG A 99 1.05 12.19 6.46
C ARG A 99 -0.02 13.01 7.19
N GLU A 100 -1.04 13.46 6.48
CA GLU A 100 -2.15 14.22 7.06
C GLU A 100 -3.01 13.38 8.03
N ARG A 101 -2.95 12.05 7.94
CA ARG A 101 -3.72 11.13 8.79
C ARG A 101 -3.02 10.72 10.06
N ILE A 102 -1.69 10.90 10.13
CA ILE A 102 -0.85 10.49 11.25
C ILE A 102 -0.37 11.77 11.96
N PRO A 103 -0.90 12.09 13.16
CA PRO A 103 -0.64 13.37 13.81
C PRO A 103 0.73 13.46 14.49
N TYR A 104 1.45 12.34 14.64
CA TYR A 104 2.73 12.26 15.36
C TYR A 104 3.87 11.98 14.38
N ASP A 105 4.88 12.86 14.38
CA ASP A 105 6.00 12.80 13.42
C ASP A 105 6.89 11.57 13.59
N ASP A 106 7.23 11.26 14.83
CA ASP A 106 8.00 10.06 15.19
C ASP A 106 7.32 8.75 14.73
N VAL A 107 5.99 8.67 14.88
CA VAL A 107 5.20 7.54 14.37
C VAL A 107 5.24 7.49 12.85
N TYR A 108 5.08 8.63 12.19
CA TYR A 108 5.08 8.68 10.72
C TYR A 108 6.44 8.25 10.16
N GLU A 109 7.54 8.79 10.68
CA GLU A 109 8.90 8.42 10.26
C GLU A 109 9.16 6.93 10.54
N SER A 110 8.75 6.41 11.70
CA SER A 110 8.88 4.98 12.00
C SER A 110 8.10 4.10 11.02
N LEU A 111 6.92 4.54 10.58
CA LEU A 111 6.14 3.84 9.54
C LEU A 111 6.82 3.90 8.18
N ILE A 112 7.42 5.03 7.80
CA ILE A 112 8.18 5.15 6.54
C ILE A 112 9.39 4.24 6.57
N GLU A 113 10.20 4.27 7.63
CA GLU A 113 11.38 3.41 7.79
C GLU A 113 11.01 1.92 7.72
N ARG A 114 9.95 1.52 8.43
CA ARG A 114 9.50 0.13 8.47
C ARG A 114 8.95 -0.36 7.12
N ASN A 115 8.43 0.55 6.29
CA ASN A 115 7.90 0.24 4.96
C ASN A 115 8.81 0.68 3.81
N ALA A 116 10.08 1.00 4.09
CA ALA A 116 11.00 1.55 3.10
C ALA A 116 11.17 0.66 1.85
N MET A 117 11.11 -0.66 2.03
CA MET A 117 11.25 -1.61 0.90
C MET A 117 9.97 -1.71 0.08
N ASP A 118 8.81 -1.65 0.74
CA ASP A 118 7.52 -1.50 0.04
C ASP A 118 7.50 -0.19 -0.74
N ILE A 119 7.93 0.93 -0.16
CA ILE A 119 8.01 2.22 -0.86
C ILE A 119 8.91 2.10 -2.10
N ALA A 120 10.09 1.51 -1.96
CA ALA A 120 11.02 1.26 -3.07
C ALA A 120 10.49 0.26 -4.14
N LEU A 121 9.45 -0.51 -3.84
CA LEU A 121 8.77 -1.37 -4.82
C LEU A 121 7.85 -0.56 -5.75
N TYR A 122 7.27 0.54 -5.26
CA TYR A 122 6.39 1.43 -6.02
C TYR A 122 7.15 2.52 -6.80
N GLU A 123 8.44 2.72 -6.51
CA GLU A 123 9.38 3.59 -7.26
C GLU A 123 10.10 2.84 -8.38
#